data_AF-A0A929G691-F1
#
_entry.id   AF-A0A929G691-F1
#
_cell.length_a   1.000
_cell.length_b   1.000
_cell.length_c   1.000
_cell.angle_alpha   90.00
_cell.angle_beta   90.00
_cell.angle_gamma   90.00
#
_symmetry.space_group_name_H-M   'P 1'
#
loop_
_entity.id
_entity.type
_entity.pdbx_description
1 polymer ?
#
loop_
_entity_poly.entity_id
_entity_poly.type
_entity_poly.pdbx_seq_one_letter_code
_entity_poly.pdbx_strand_id
1 'polypeptide(L)'
;AVKILDGFPAGLSGRVVFLPTDNLNTDGIYSKDWTYREDVTREKMAEVVMENYDPAFAGQVKEGDVLVSGYNFGTGSSREQAATALEAAGIKLVIAGSYSQTYLRNAINNGFICVECPELSDAMKVHFKEQANKKTIIGDDQLEMDFARSVITWRNEKYRFTPLGKPVQEVVIAGGVENQVRASLNR
;
A
#
# COMPACT_ATOMS: atom_id res chain seq x y z
N ALA A 1 6.76 -9.17 20.39
CA ALA A 1 6.52 -7.77 19.98
C ALA A 1 7.81 -7.22 19.41
N VAL A 2 7.75 -6.47 18.31
CA VAL A 2 8.92 -5.81 17.71
C VAL A 2 9.08 -4.42 18.29
N LYS A 3 10.33 -4.01 18.52
CA LYS A 3 10.64 -2.65 18.94
C LYS A 3 10.31 -1.69 17.80
N ILE A 4 9.47 -0.70 18.09
CA ILE A 4 9.18 0.41 17.19
C ILE A 4 10.24 1.49 17.39
N LEU A 5 10.84 1.94 16.29
CA LEU A 5 11.82 3.03 16.30
C LEU A 5 11.12 4.38 16.44
N ASP A 6 11.80 5.34 17.05
CA ASP A 6 11.31 6.71 17.14
C ASP A 6 11.13 7.29 15.72
N GLY A 7 9.95 7.85 15.44
CA GLY A 7 9.55 8.34 14.13
C GLY A 7 8.78 7.32 13.26
N PHE A 8 8.82 6.03 13.60
CA PHE A 8 7.95 5.04 12.95
C PHE A 8 6.59 4.99 13.67
N PRO A 9 5.46 4.90 12.95
CA PRO A 9 4.15 4.83 13.60
C PRO A 9 4.02 3.58 14.45
N ALA A 10 3.61 3.72 15.72
CA ALA A 10 3.32 2.58 16.58
C ALA A 10 2.11 1.75 16.09
N GLY A 11 1.18 2.43 15.41
CA GLY A 11 0.02 1.87 14.78
C GLY A 11 -0.59 2.84 13.77
N LEU A 12 -1.50 2.34 12.94
CA LEU A 12 -2.24 3.12 11.95
C LEU A 12 -3.70 2.70 11.93
N SER A 13 -4.59 3.63 11.63
CA SER A 13 -5.97 3.34 11.31
C SER A 13 -6.39 4.06 10.03
N GLY A 14 -7.34 3.46 9.32
CA GLY A 14 -7.89 4.02 8.10
C GLY A 14 -9.10 3.27 7.61
N ARG A 15 -9.87 3.94 6.75
CA ARG A 15 -10.98 3.34 6.02
C ARG A 15 -10.43 2.34 5.01
N VAL A 16 -11.09 1.19 4.90
CA VAL A 16 -10.69 0.13 3.98
C VAL A 16 -11.12 0.47 2.56
N VAL A 17 -10.16 0.40 1.65
CA VAL A 17 -10.37 0.35 0.19
C VAL A 17 -9.97 -1.06 -0.25
N PHE A 18 -10.93 -1.90 -0.60
CA PHE A 18 -10.68 -3.29 -0.94
C PHE A 18 -10.71 -3.52 -2.46
N LEU A 19 -9.67 -4.17 -2.98
CA LEU A 19 -9.55 -4.61 -4.36
C LEU A 19 -9.70 -6.13 -4.40
N PRO A 20 -10.86 -6.69 -4.78
CA PRO A 20 -11.11 -8.14 -4.83
C PRO A 20 -10.43 -8.81 -6.04
N THR A 21 -9.16 -8.50 -6.28
CA THR A 21 -8.40 -9.00 -7.44
C THR A 21 -7.05 -9.56 -6.99
N ASP A 22 -6.63 -10.61 -7.68
CA ASP A 22 -5.25 -11.09 -7.66
C ASP A 22 -4.51 -10.52 -8.88
N ASN A 23 -3.18 -10.56 -8.84
CA ASN A 23 -2.30 -10.19 -9.95
C ASN A 23 -2.52 -8.77 -10.49
N LEU A 24 -2.96 -7.82 -9.65
CA LEU A 24 -3.00 -6.42 -10.04
C LEU A 24 -1.58 -5.97 -10.35
N ASN A 25 -1.33 -5.64 -11.61
CA ASN A 25 -0.01 -5.32 -12.11
C ASN A 25 0.29 -3.82 -12.01
N THR A 26 1.56 -3.45 -12.19
CA THR A 26 1.98 -2.05 -12.11
C THR A 26 1.36 -1.17 -13.18
N ASP A 27 1.02 -1.69 -14.36
CA ASP A 27 0.28 -0.95 -15.40
C ASP A 27 -1.15 -0.61 -14.98
N GLY A 28 -1.79 -1.49 -14.21
CA GLY A 28 -3.11 -1.26 -13.62
C GLY A 28 -3.05 -0.19 -12.54
N ILE A 29 -1.96 -0.13 -11.77
CA ILE A 29 -1.75 0.87 -10.71
C ILE A 29 -1.33 2.23 -11.28
N TYR A 30 -0.43 2.24 -12.24
CA TYR A 30 0.09 3.46 -12.85
C TYR A 30 0.50 3.21 -14.30
N SER A 31 -0.16 3.90 -15.24
CA SER A 31 -0.01 3.64 -16.67
C SER A 31 1.42 3.89 -17.16
N LYS A 32 1.85 3.08 -18.13
CA LYS A 32 3.07 3.33 -18.91
C LYS A 32 3.08 4.73 -19.54
N ASP A 33 1.91 5.26 -19.89
CA ASP A 33 1.78 6.55 -20.60
C ASP A 33 2.14 7.74 -19.69
N TRP A 34 2.08 7.54 -18.36
CA TRP A 34 2.54 8.48 -17.35
C TRP A 34 3.95 8.19 -16.86
N THR A 35 4.32 6.91 -16.77
CA THR A 35 5.60 6.44 -16.19
C THR A 35 6.83 7.06 -16.84
N TYR A 36 6.82 7.28 -18.15
CA TYR A 36 7.98 7.76 -18.92
C TYR A 36 8.02 9.27 -19.11
N ARG A 37 7.23 10.02 -18.35
CA ARG A 37 7.23 11.49 -18.36
C ARG A 37 8.04 11.99 -17.17
N GLU A 38 8.91 12.96 -17.41
CA GLU A 38 9.87 13.46 -16.41
C GLU A 38 9.28 14.51 -15.47
N ASP A 39 8.13 15.11 -15.83
CA ASP A 39 7.56 16.30 -15.21
C ASP A 39 6.18 16.06 -14.57
N VAL A 40 5.85 14.82 -14.24
CA VAL A 40 4.56 14.50 -13.59
C VAL A 40 4.59 14.91 -12.12
N THR A 41 3.74 15.87 -11.76
CA THR A 41 3.60 16.29 -10.36
C THR A 41 2.90 15.23 -9.52
N ARG A 42 3.09 15.25 -8.19
CA ARG A 42 2.41 14.32 -7.28
C ARG A 42 0.89 14.42 -7.37
N GLU A 43 0.36 15.63 -7.54
CA GLU A 43 -1.07 15.86 -7.74
C GLU A 43 -1.54 15.13 -9.01
N LYS A 44 -0.76 15.24 -10.10
CA LYS A 44 -1.10 14.53 -11.33
C LYS A 44 -0.98 13.01 -11.16
N MET A 45 0.00 12.52 -10.40
CA MET A 45 0.09 11.10 -10.07
C MET A 45 -1.15 10.61 -9.33
N ALA A 46 -1.64 11.38 -8.36
CA ALA A 46 -2.85 11.08 -7.61
C ALA A 46 -4.10 11.05 -8.49
N GLU A 47 -4.22 11.99 -9.44
CA GLU A 47 -5.36 12.05 -10.38
C GLU A 47 -5.45 10.83 -11.30
N VAL A 48 -4.31 10.26 -11.70
CA VAL A 48 -4.25 9.19 -12.73
C VAL A 48 -3.98 7.82 -12.13
N VAL A 49 -3.85 7.74 -10.81
CA VAL A 49 -3.62 6.48 -10.10
C VAL A 49 -4.78 5.53 -10.38
N MET A 50 -4.45 4.27 -10.65
CA MET A 50 -5.41 3.20 -10.94
C MET A 50 -6.27 3.42 -12.19
N GLU A 51 -6.02 4.40 -13.06
CA GLU A 51 -6.89 4.71 -14.21
C GLU A 51 -7.13 3.52 -15.16
N ASN A 52 -6.10 2.67 -15.33
CA ASN A 52 -6.16 1.48 -16.17
C ASN A 52 -6.91 0.32 -15.48
N TYR A 53 -6.91 0.31 -14.15
CA TYR A 53 -7.64 -0.67 -13.36
C TYR A 53 -9.09 -0.22 -13.18
N ASP A 54 -9.31 0.87 -12.46
CA ASP A 54 -10.60 1.47 -12.16
C ASP A 54 -10.53 3.01 -12.31
N PRO A 55 -11.04 3.58 -13.42
CA PRO A 55 -11.02 5.03 -13.67
C PRO A 55 -11.69 5.89 -12.60
N ALA A 56 -12.57 5.30 -11.77
CA ALA A 56 -13.23 6.04 -10.69
C ALA A 56 -12.41 6.09 -9.40
N PHE A 57 -11.35 5.27 -9.27
CA PHE A 57 -10.61 5.06 -8.03
C PHE A 57 -10.10 6.37 -7.42
N ALA A 58 -9.42 7.21 -8.21
CA ALA A 58 -8.83 8.46 -7.73
C ALA A 58 -9.87 9.41 -7.11
N GLY A 59 -11.12 9.40 -7.62
CA GLY A 59 -12.22 10.20 -7.10
C GLY A 59 -12.92 9.62 -5.88
N GLN A 60 -12.62 8.38 -5.48
CA GLN A 60 -13.28 7.67 -4.38
C GLN A 60 -12.41 7.55 -3.12
N VAL A 61 -11.09 7.45 -3.31
CA VAL A 61 -10.13 7.37 -2.22
C VAL A 61 -9.92 8.72 -1.55
N LYS A 62 -9.46 8.68 -0.29
CA LYS A 62 -9.24 9.85 0.54
C LYS A 62 -7.95 9.69 1.32
N GLU A 63 -7.40 10.83 1.74
CA GLU A 63 -6.26 10.88 2.65
C GLU A 63 -6.52 10.02 3.89
N GLY A 64 -5.61 9.08 4.14
CA GLY A 64 -5.67 8.18 5.27
C GLY A 64 -6.30 6.82 5.01
N ASP A 65 -6.77 6.53 3.79
CA ASP A 65 -7.29 5.22 3.42
C ASP A 65 -6.19 4.14 3.48
N VAL A 66 -6.62 2.91 3.76
CA VAL A 66 -5.77 1.70 3.73
C VAL A 66 -6.25 0.82 2.59
N LEU A 67 -5.35 0.54 1.64
CA LEU A 67 -5.65 -0.31 0.50
C LEU A 67 -5.43 -1.77 0.90
N VAL A 68 -6.43 -2.63 0.64
CA VAL A 68 -6.31 -4.08 0.80
C VAL A 68 -6.53 -4.75 -0.55
N SER A 69 -5.66 -5.69 -0.92
CA SER A 69 -5.73 -6.41 -2.20
C SER A 69 -5.48 -7.91 -2.01
N GLY A 70 -5.69 -8.68 -3.08
CA GLY A 70 -5.44 -10.10 -3.13
C GLY A 70 -3.95 -10.44 -3.24
N TYR A 71 -3.66 -11.54 -3.93
CA TYR A 71 -2.34 -12.13 -4.09
C TYR A 71 -1.59 -11.53 -5.27
N ASN A 72 -0.26 -11.54 -5.18
CA ASN A 72 0.66 -11.11 -6.22
C ASN A 72 0.46 -9.65 -6.67
N PHE A 73 0.21 -8.76 -5.71
CA PHE A 73 0.03 -7.33 -5.95
C PHE A 73 1.32 -6.68 -6.50
N GLY A 74 1.16 -5.77 -7.44
CA GLY A 74 2.27 -5.04 -8.07
C GLY A 74 3.11 -5.89 -9.02
N THR A 75 2.54 -6.96 -9.60
CA THR A 75 3.26 -7.76 -10.60
C THR A 75 3.55 -6.98 -11.89
N GLY A 76 4.40 -7.52 -12.77
CA GLY A 76 4.78 -6.89 -14.04
C GLY A 76 6.04 -6.02 -13.94
N SER A 77 6.09 -4.93 -14.70
CA SER A 77 7.31 -4.14 -14.87
C SER A 77 7.70 -3.39 -13.59
N SER A 78 9.02 -3.14 -13.44
CA SER A 78 9.59 -2.38 -12.33
C SER A 78 9.30 -0.88 -12.48
N ARG A 79 8.11 -0.46 -12.00
CA ARG A 79 7.69 0.94 -11.98
C ARG A 79 7.58 1.40 -10.54
N GLU A 80 8.51 2.24 -10.10
CA GLU A 80 8.50 2.78 -8.73
C GLU A 80 7.32 3.74 -8.51
N GLN A 81 6.90 4.42 -9.58
CA GLN A 81 5.78 5.36 -9.62
C GLN A 81 4.46 4.72 -9.18
N ALA A 82 4.29 3.40 -9.33
CA ALA A 82 3.10 2.70 -8.86
C ALA A 82 2.93 2.79 -7.33
N ALA A 83 4.02 2.84 -6.56
CA ALA A 83 3.95 3.03 -5.12
C ALA A 83 3.72 4.50 -4.77
N THR A 84 4.49 5.41 -5.36
CA THR A 84 4.40 6.84 -5.06
C THR A 84 3.09 7.48 -5.54
N ALA A 85 2.42 6.93 -6.56
CA ALA A 85 1.11 7.38 -6.99
C ALA A 85 0.01 7.02 -5.99
N LEU A 86 0.07 5.83 -5.38
CA LEU A 86 -0.85 5.45 -4.30
C LEU A 86 -0.64 6.33 -3.07
N GLU A 87 0.63 6.56 -2.70
CA GLU A 87 0.99 7.49 -1.62
C GLU A 87 0.50 8.92 -1.93
N ALA A 88 0.67 9.40 -3.17
CA ALA A 88 0.20 10.73 -3.58
C ALA A 88 -1.32 10.87 -3.55
N ALA A 89 -2.06 9.77 -3.78
CA ALA A 89 -3.51 9.71 -3.64
C ALA A 89 -3.99 9.61 -2.18
N GLY A 90 -3.07 9.62 -1.21
CA GLY A 90 -3.39 9.62 0.21
C GLY A 90 -3.59 8.22 0.81
N ILE A 91 -3.21 7.16 0.09
CA ILE A 91 -3.17 5.81 0.66
C ILE A 91 -2.02 5.74 1.66
N LYS A 92 -2.29 5.34 2.90
CA LYS A 92 -1.27 5.24 3.96
C LYS A 92 -0.35 4.03 3.80
N LEU A 93 -0.93 2.91 3.41
CA LEU A 93 -0.24 1.64 3.26
C LEU A 93 -1.08 0.68 2.42
N VAL A 94 -0.41 -0.34 1.89
CA VAL A 94 -1.06 -1.46 1.20
C VAL A 94 -0.94 -2.72 2.06
N ILE A 95 -2.04 -3.45 2.17
CA ILE A 95 -2.07 -4.82 2.71
C ILE A 95 -2.45 -5.74 1.54
N ALA A 96 -1.69 -6.79 1.30
CA ALA A 96 -1.98 -7.73 0.22
C ALA A 96 -1.87 -9.16 0.73
N GLY A 97 -2.53 -10.11 0.05
CA GLY A 97 -2.29 -11.53 0.28
C GLY A 97 -0.84 -11.90 0.02
N SER A 98 -0.24 -11.34 -1.03
CA SER A 98 1.21 -11.39 -1.31
C SER A 98 1.62 -10.32 -2.30
N TYR A 99 2.92 -10.04 -2.41
CA TYR A 99 3.47 -9.10 -3.39
C TYR A 99 4.37 -9.77 -4.44
N SER A 100 4.42 -9.12 -5.60
CA SER A 100 5.60 -9.19 -6.44
C SER A 100 6.81 -8.59 -5.69
N GLN A 101 7.92 -9.33 -5.66
CA GLN A 101 9.14 -8.90 -4.95
C GLN A 101 9.70 -7.58 -5.51
N THR A 102 9.53 -7.34 -6.81
CA THR A 102 9.95 -6.09 -7.46
C THR A 102 9.16 -4.90 -6.92
N TYR A 103 7.83 -5.01 -6.83
CA TYR A 103 7.00 -3.94 -6.30
C TYR A 103 7.28 -3.71 -4.82
N LEU A 104 7.36 -4.78 -4.02
CA LEU A 104 7.61 -4.68 -2.59
C LEU A 104 8.92 -3.93 -2.29
N ARG A 105 10.00 -4.27 -3.01
CA ARG A 105 11.28 -3.57 -2.89
C ARG A 105 11.14 -2.10 -3.28
N ASN A 106 10.50 -1.79 -4.40
CA ASN A 106 10.37 -0.42 -4.89
C ASN A 106 9.52 0.44 -3.93
N ALA A 107 8.42 -0.10 -3.41
CA ALA A 107 7.58 0.57 -2.43
C ALA A 107 8.35 0.88 -1.14
N ILE A 108 9.02 -0.13 -0.56
CA ILE A 108 9.84 0.06 0.64
C ILE A 108 10.95 1.07 0.37
N ASN A 109 11.62 1.01 -0.78
CA ASN A 109 12.68 1.96 -1.15
C ASN A 109 12.20 3.41 -1.21
N ASN A 110 10.91 3.64 -1.50
CA ASN A 110 10.26 4.94 -1.48
C ASN A 110 9.65 5.29 -0.10
N GLY A 111 9.86 4.46 0.92
CA GLY A 111 9.29 4.65 2.25
C GLY A 111 7.81 4.29 2.37
N PHE A 112 7.24 3.68 1.33
CA PHE A 112 5.82 3.29 1.31
C PHE A 112 5.61 1.95 2.01
N ILE A 113 4.69 1.92 2.98
CA ILE A 113 4.47 0.75 3.84
C ILE A 113 3.66 -0.32 3.09
N CYS A 114 4.20 -1.52 3.02
CA CYS A 114 3.52 -2.71 2.50
C CYS A 114 3.52 -3.82 3.54
N VAL A 115 2.38 -4.49 3.70
CA VAL A 115 2.21 -5.62 4.62
C VAL A 115 1.57 -6.79 3.90
N GLU A 116 2.13 -7.99 4.10
CA GLU A 116 1.50 -9.24 3.65
C GLU A 116 0.61 -9.81 4.74
N CYS A 117 -0.64 -10.09 4.41
CA CYS A 117 -1.61 -10.73 5.29
C CYS A 117 -2.61 -11.56 4.46
N PRO A 118 -2.23 -12.81 4.07
CA PRO A 118 -3.11 -13.74 3.35
C PRO A 118 -4.48 -13.92 4.02
N GLU A 119 -4.47 -14.11 5.34
CA GLU A 119 -5.69 -14.36 6.12
C GLU A 119 -6.69 -13.21 6.04
N LEU A 120 -6.22 -11.95 6.11
CA LEU A 120 -7.10 -10.78 5.95
C LEU A 120 -7.65 -10.68 4.52
N SER A 121 -6.78 -10.88 3.53
CA SER A 121 -7.17 -10.87 2.11
C SER A 121 -8.30 -11.89 1.85
N ASP A 122 -8.13 -13.12 2.32
CA ASP A 122 -9.12 -14.19 2.15
C ASP A 122 -10.41 -13.88 2.91
N ALA A 123 -10.33 -13.37 4.14
CA ALA A 123 -11.49 -12.96 4.92
C ALA A 123 -12.30 -11.85 4.22
N MET A 124 -11.62 -10.85 3.65
CA MET A 124 -12.27 -9.79 2.87
C MET A 124 -12.90 -10.31 1.58
N LYS A 125 -12.26 -11.23 0.86
CA LYS A 125 -12.86 -11.87 -0.33
C LYS A 125 -14.15 -12.60 0.03
N VAL A 126 -14.16 -13.36 1.12
CA VAL A 126 -15.37 -14.06 1.61
C VAL A 126 -16.45 -13.06 2.02
N HIS A 127 -16.08 -12.02 2.76
CA HIS A 127 -17.02 -11.01 3.25
C HIS A 127 -17.69 -10.23 2.10
N PHE A 128 -16.90 -9.81 1.12
CA PHE A 128 -17.34 -9.00 -0.01
C PHE A 128 -17.73 -9.84 -1.24
N LYS A 129 -17.97 -11.14 -1.10
CA LYS A 129 -18.26 -12.05 -2.22
C LYS A 129 -19.40 -11.59 -3.14
N GLU A 130 -20.45 -10.97 -2.58
CA GLU A 130 -21.61 -10.47 -3.34
C GLU A 130 -21.28 -9.19 -4.15
N GLN A 131 -20.13 -8.58 -3.88
CA GLN A 131 -19.60 -7.40 -4.56
C GLN A 131 -18.36 -7.73 -5.40
N ALA A 132 -18.02 -9.01 -5.59
CA ALA A 132 -16.80 -9.44 -6.29
C ALA A 132 -16.74 -9.00 -7.77
N ASN A 133 -17.86 -8.54 -8.35
CA ASN A 133 -17.89 -7.92 -9.68
C ASN A 133 -17.40 -6.46 -9.70
N LYS A 134 -17.27 -5.81 -8.54
CA LYS A 134 -16.70 -4.47 -8.42
C LYS A 134 -15.17 -4.55 -8.43
N LYS A 135 -14.53 -3.61 -9.10
CA LYS A 135 -13.06 -3.47 -9.11
C LYS A 135 -12.56 -2.87 -7.81
N THR A 136 -13.26 -1.86 -7.30
CA THR A 136 -12.95 -1.21 -6.03
C THR A 136 -14.18 -1.27 -5.14
N ILE A 137 -13.99 -1.73 -3.91
CA ILE A 137 -15.04 -1.81 -2.89
C ILE A 137 -14.63 -0.90 -1.75
N ILE A 138 -15.40 0.16 -1.55
CA ILE A 138 -15.19 1.11 -0.46
C ILE A 138 -16.46 1.12 0.37
N GLY A 139 -16.31 0.74 1.63
CA GLY A 139 -17.36 0.81 2.64
C GLY A 139 -16.97 1.75 3.78
N ASP A 140 -17.74 1.68 4.85
CA ASP A 140 -17.46 2.43 6.09
C ASP A 140 -16.52 1.67 7.04
N ASP A 141 -16.13 0.45 6.65
CA ASP A 141 -15.25 -0.41 7.44
C ASP A 141 -13.90 0.28 7.71
N GLN A 142 -13.51 0.25 8.99
CA GLN A 142 -12.22 0.72 9.45
C GLN A 142 -11.31 -0.47 9.76
N LEU A 143 -10.01 -0.24 9.56
CA LEU A 143 -8.97 -1.18 9.91
C LEU A 143 -7.99 -0.48 10.85
N GLU A 144 -7.53 -1.21 11.88
CA GLU A 144 -6.51 -0.76 12.82
C GLU A 144 -5.30 -1.69 12.78
N MET A 145 -4.11 -1.11 12.81
CA MET A 145 -2.83 -1.82 12.81
C MET A 145 -2.05 -1.49 14.06
N ASP A 146 -1.54 -2.52 14.73
CA ASP A 146 -0.56 -2.44 15.81
C ASP A 146 0.74 -3.06 15.30
N PHE A 147 1.71 -2.21 14.94
CA PHE A 147 2.98 -2.68 14.38
C PHE A 147 3.84 -3.38 15.43
N ALA A 148 3.78 -2.95 16.68
CA ALA A 148 4.55 -3.54 17.77
C ALA A 148 4.12 -4.99 18.04
N ARG A 149 2.81 -5.25 17.97
CA ARG A 149 2.23 -6.61 18.14
C ARG A 149 2.09 -7.38 16.84
N SER A 150 2.25 -6.70 15.71
CA SER A 150 2.09 -7.24 14.36
C SER A 150 0.69 -7.84 14.16
N VAL A 151 -0.31 -7.03 14.52
CA VAL A 151 -1.73 -7.39 14.46
C VAL A 151 -2.49 -6.33 13.67
N ILE A 152 -3.33 -6.79 12.76
CA ILE A 152 -4.37 -6.03 12.10
C ILE A 152 -5.70 -6.39 12.76
N THR A 153 -6.52 -5.41 13.11
CA THR A 153 -7.89 -5.61 13.59
C THR A 153 -8.86 -5.07 12.56
N TRP A 154 -9.78 -5.92 12.10
CA TRP A 154 -10.86 -5.56 11.19
C TRP A 154 -12.14 -6.28 11.65
N ARG A 155 -13.21 -5.51 11.89
CA ARG A 155 -14.52 -6.03 12.38
C ARG A 155 -14.43 -6.91 13.63
N ASN A 156 -13.59 -6.53 14.59
CA ASN A 156 -13.29 -7.27 15.83
C ASN A 156 -12.51 -8.59 15.65
N GLU A 157 -12.18 -8.97 14.41
CA GLU A 157 -11.26 -10.07 14.13
C GLU A 157 -9.83 -9.58 14.05
N LYS A 158 -8.88 -10.45 14.41
CA LYS A 158 -7.46 -10.13 14.47
C LYS A 158 -6.69 -11.02 13.51
N TYR A 159 -5.89 -10.39 12.67
CA TYR A 159 -5.04 -11.05 11.68
C TYR A 159 -3.59 -10.72 11.98
N ARG A 160 -2.71 -11.72 11.88
CA ARG A 160 -1.28 -11.51 12.13
C ARG A 160 -0.56 -11.25 10.82
N PHE A 161 0.50 -10.46 10.90
CA PHE A 161 1.41 -10.22 9.78
C PHE A 161 2.85 -10.33 10.24
N THR A 162 3.76 -10.48 9.28
CA THR A 162 5.20 -10.53 9.55
C THR A 162 5.68 -9.19 10.11
N PRO A 163 6.32 -9.15 11.29
CA PRO A 163 6.75 -7.89 11.87
C PRO A 163 7.71 -7.10 10.97
N LEU A 164 7.50 -5.78 10.88
CA LEU A 164 8.39 -4.89 10.14
C LEU A 164 9.68 -4.67 10.93
N GLY A 165 10.77 -5.25 10.46
CA GLY A 165 12.08 -5.18 11.11
C GLY A 165 12.71 -3.78 11.06
N LYS A 166 13.79 -3.61 11.83
CA LYS A 166 14.57 -2.36 11.92
C LYS A 166 14.92 -1.75 10.54
N PRO A 167 15.43 -2.50 9.54
CA PRO A 167 15.81 -1.90 8.26
C PRO A 167 14.64 -1.24 7.51
N VAL A 168 13.47 -1.88 7.52
CA VAL A 168 12.27 -1.33 6.88
C VAL A 168 11.82 -0.07 7.61
N GLN A 169 11.80 -0.11 8.95
CA GLN A 169 11.42 1.06 9.75
C GLN A 169 12.35 2.26 9.50
N GLU A 170 13.67 2.05 9.41
CA GLU A 170 14.63 3.12 9.14
C GLU A 170 14.41 3.78 7.76
N VAL A 171 14.08 2.98 6.74
CA VAL A 171 13.78 3.50 5.40
C VAL A 171 12.48 4.30 5.39
N VAL A 172 11.43 3.79 6.05
CA VAL A 172 10.14 4.50 6.16
C VAL A 172 10.30 5.82 6.92
N ILE A 173 11.03 5.82 8.04
CA ILE A 173 11.34 7.04 8.81
C ILE A 173 12.06 8.09 7.96
N ALA A 174 12.99 7.64 7.12
CA ALA A 174 13.73 8.54 6.24
C ALA A 174 12.88 9.06 5.07
N GLY A 175 11.68 8.49 4.82
CA GLY A 175 10.91 8.77 3.62
C GLY A 175 11.60 8.23 2.36
N GLY A 176 12.21 7.04 2.47
CA GLY A 176 12.89 6.35 1.38
C GLY A 176 14.41 6.26 1.53
N VAL A 177 15.00 5.33 0.76
CA VAL A 177 16.42 4.98 0.81
C VAL A 177 17.30 6.15 0.36
N GLU A 178 16.88 6.93 -0.62
CA GLU A 178 17.67 8.08 -1.08
C GLU A 178 17.88 9.10 0.06
N ASN A 179 16.80 9.43 0.78
CA ASN A 179 16.85 10.32 1.93
C ASN A 179 17.67 9.74 3.07
N GLN A 180 17.59 8.41 3.28
CA GLN A 180 18.40 7.70 4.27
C GLN A 180 19.91 7.84 3.98
N VAL A 181 20.31 7.64 2.71
CA VAL A 181 21.70 7.77 2.27
C VAL A 181 22.15 9.24 2.33
N ARG A 182 21.32 10.18 1.88
CA ARG A 182 21.62 11.61 1.98
C ARG A 182 21.88 12.04 3.43
N ALA A 183 21.09 11.53 4.37
CA ALA A 183 21.24 11.81 5.79
C ALA A 183 22.45 11.09 6.43
N SER A 184 23.02 10.06 5.82
CA SER A 184 24.23 9.40 6.33
C SER A 184 25.51 10.06 5.84
N LEU A 185 25.50 10.64 4.63
CA LEU A 185 26.62 11.40 4.07
C LEU A 185 26.84 12.76 4.73
N ASN A 186 25.79 13.33 5.33
CA ASN A 186 25.83 14.62 6.01
C ASN A 186 26.15 14.52 7.53
N ARG A 187 26.55 13.34 8.02
CA ARG A 187 26.99 13.11 9.41
C ARG A 187 28.50 13.01 9.49
#